data_AF-A0A0F9CK32-F1
#
_entry.id   AF-A0A0F9CK32-F1
#
_cell.length_a   1.000
_cell.length_b   1.000
_cell.length_c   1.000
_cell.angle_alpha   90.00
_cell.angle_beta   90.00
_cell.angle_gamma   90.00
#
_symmetry.space_group_name_H-M   'P 1'
#
loop_
_entity.id
_entity.type
_entity.pdbx_description
1 polymer ?
#
loop_
_entity_poly.entity_id
_entity_poly.type
_entity_poly.pdbx_seq_one_letter_code
_entity_poly.pdbx_strand_id
1 'polypeptide(L)'
;MSAAVSHCLRRRVHMKSAEMQMDLAEESVKFSQEALNQSILRQKEGMARSFEVFQAQEYNLKAEQDYIRAICNFNKSQYSLFVALGNDL
;
A
#
# COMPACT_ATOMS: atom_id res chain seq x y z
N MET A 1 3.06 -14.86 31.60
CA MET A 1 2.81 -13.56 30.92
C MET A 1 1.36 -13.17 31.14
N SER A 2 1.07 -11.94 31.57
CA SER A 2 -0.31 -11.43 31.69
C SER A 2 -0.99 -11.37 30.31
N ALA A 3 -2.28 -11.71 30.24
CA ALA A 3 -3.06 -11.69 28.99
C ALA A 3 -3.01 -10.33 28.28
N ALA A 4 -2.94 -9.23 29.04
CA ALA A 4 -2.83 -7.87 28.51
C ALA A 4 -1.51 -7.66 27.74
N VAL A 5 -0.39 -8.14 28.27
CA VAL A 5 0.93 -8.03 27.61
C VAL A 5 0.93 -8.80 26.28
N SER A 6 0.34 -10.00 26.26
CA SER A 6 0.20 -10.80 25.03
C SER A 6 -0.67 -10.11 23.98
N HIS A 7 -1.77 -9.47 24.39
CA HIS A 7 -2.63 -8.71 23.49
C HIS A 7 -1.91 -7.51 22.86
N CYS A 8 -1.20 -6.71 23.66
CA CYS A 8 -0.41 -5.57 23.16
C CYS A 8 0.69 -6.00 22.17
N LEU A 9 1.38 -7.10 22.48
CA LEU A 9 2.45 -7.63 21.61
C LEU A 9 1.89 -8.05 20.25
N ARG A 10 0.74 -8.73 20.24
CA ARG A 10 0.03 -9.11 19.00
C ARG A 10 -0.35 -7.88 18.18
N ARG A 11 -0.94 -6.85 18.80
CA ARG A 11 -1.32 -5.61 18.10
C ARG A 11 -0.11 -4.88 17.53
N ARG A 12 1.02 -4.90 18.22
CA ARG A 12 2.28 -4.32 17.74
C ARG A 12 2.80 -5.05 16.49
N VAL A 13 2.76 -6.38 16.48
CA VAL A 13 3.15 -7.18 15.30
C VAL A 13 2.22 -6.87 14.11
N HIS A 14 0.91 -6.77 14.33
CA HIS A 14 -0.02 -6.40 13.27
C HIS A 14 0.25 -5.00 12.70
N MET A 15 0.53 -4.01 13.56
CA MET A 15 0.87 -2.66 13.10
C MET A 15 2.14 -2.66 12.26
N LYS A 16 3.20 -3.36 12.70
CA LYS A 16 4.45 -3.48 11.92
C LYS A 16 4.25 -4.23 10.59
N SER A 17 3.40 -5.25 10.57
CA SER A 17 3.05 -5.91 9.31
C SER A 17 2.30 -4.98 8.35
N ALA A 18 1.42 -4.13 8.86
CA ALA A 18 0.66 -3.18 8.05
C ALA A 18 1.54 -2.04 7.53
N GLU A 19 2.53 -1.61 8.31
CA GLU A 19 3.57 -0.64 7.90
C GLU A 19 4.36 -1.19 6.71
N MET A 20 4.90 -2.41 6.81
CA MET A 20 5.64 -3.04 5.70
C MET A 20 4.78 -3.21 4.43
N GLN A 21 3.48 -3.51 4.58
CA GLN A 21 2.56 -3.58 3.44
C GLN A 21 2.30 -2.22 2.80
N MET A 22 2.24 -1.15 3.60
CA MET A 22 2.10 0.21 3.13
C MET A 22 3.33 0.64 2.33
N ASP A 23 4.54 0.39 2.85
CA ASP A 23 5.79 0.72 2.17
C ASP A 23 5.92 -0.02 0.83
N LEU A 24 5.59 -1.33 0.82
CA LEU A 24 5.60 -2.13 -0.42
C LEU A 24 4.57 -1.62 -1.44
N ALA A 25 3.38 -1.22 -0.98
CA ALA A 25 2.35 -0.68 -1.87
C ALA A 25 2.75 0.69 -2.43
N GLU A 26 3.45 1.52 -1.65
CA GLU A 26 4.02 2.79 -2.12
C GLU A 26 5.06 2.56 -3.23
N GLU A 27 5.98 1.60 -3.03
CA GLU A 27 6.95 1.21 -4.06
C GLU A 27 6.26 0.67 -5.32
N SER A 28 5.21 -0.14 -5.15
CA SER A 28 4.40 -0.64 -6.26
C SER A 28 3.80 0.49 -7.11
N VAL A 29 3.33 1.58 -6.48
CA VAL A 29 2.83 2.76 -7.19
C VAL A 29 3.94 3.44 -7.99
N LYS A 30 5.14 3.58 -7.41
CA LYS A 30 6.29 4.18 -8.11
C LYS A 30 6.65 3.37 -9.35
N PHE A 31 6.71 2.04 -9.23
CA PHE A 31 7.02 1.15 -10.35
C PHE A 31 5.92 1.16 -11.43
N SER A 32 4.64 1.14 -11.04
CA SER A 32 3.53 1.18 -12.01
C SER A 32 3.48 2.52 -12.75
N GLN A 33 3.78 3.62 -12.07
CA GLN A 33 3.81 4.94 -12.67
C GLN A 33 4.95 5.06 -13.69
N GLU A 34 6.12 4.51 -13.37
CA GLU A 34 7.24 4.44 -14.30
C GLU A 34 6.91 3.58 -15.54
N ALA A 35 6.30 2.41 -15.33
CA ALA A 35 5.87 1.53 -16.43
C ALA A 35 4.83 2.21 -17.34
N LEU A 36 3.90 2.98 -16.76
CA LEU A 36 2.95 3.79 -17.52
C LEU A 36 3.67 4.86 -18.35
N ASN A 37 4.61 5.59 -17.75
CA ASN A 37 5.38 6.62 -18.45
C ASN A 37 6.16 6.03 -19.63
N GLN A 38 6.81 4.88 -19.43
CA GLN A 38 7.53 4.17 -20.49
C GLN A 38 6.58 3.71 -21.61
N SER A 39 5.39 3.23 -21.27
CA SER A 39 4.38 2.81 -22.26
C SER A 39 3.90 4.00 -23.12
N ILE A 40 3.67 5.16 -22.50
CA ILE A 40 3.29 6.40 -23.21
C ILE A 40 4.42 6.84 -24.15
N LEU A 41 5.68 6.81 -23.69
CA LEU A 41 6.82 7.17 -24.53
C LEU A 41 6.95 6.26 -25.75
N ARG A 42 6.85 4.94 -25.55
CA ARG A 42 6.89 3.98 -26.66
C ARG A 42 5.74 4.18 -27.64
N GLN A 43 4.55 4.54 -27.16
CA GLN A 43 3.41 4.81 -28.04
C GLN A 43 3.66 6.05 -28.92
N LYS A 44 4.25 7.11 -28.34
CA LYS A 44 4.60 8.33 -29.09
C LYS A 44 5.60 8.04 -30.22
N GLU A 45 6.52 7.12 -29.99
CA GLU A 45 7.49 6.65 -30.99
C GLU A 45 6.91 5.59 -31.96
N GLY A 46 5.62 5.25 -31.84
CA GLY A 46 4.97 4.22 -32.66
C GLY A 46 5.38 2.77 -32.32
N MET A 47 6.07 2.56 -31.20
CA MET A 47 6.60 1.27 -30.74
C MET A 47 5.68 0.53 -29.76
N ALA A 48 4.60 1.16 -29.31
CA ALA A 48 3.60 0.56 -28.45
C ALA A 48 2.18 0.84 -28.96
N ARG A 49 1.27 -0.09 -28.71
CA ARG A 49 -0.14 0.03 -29.10
C ARG A 49 -0.89 0.80 -28.02
N SER A 50 -1.96 1.52 -28.40
CA SER A 50 -2.82 2.22 -27.44
C SER A 50 -3.38 1.31 -26.35
N PHE A 51 -3.60 0.03 -26.66
CA PHE A 51 -4.03 -0.97 -25.68
C PHE A 51 -2.99 -1.22 -24.58
N GLU A 52 -1.69 -1.20 -24.89
CA GLU A 52 -0.63 -1.41 -23.89
C GLU A 52 -0.56 -0.23 -22.92
N VAL A 53 -0.74 0.99 -23.41
CA VAL A 53 -0.84 2.19 -22.57
C VAL A 53 -2.06 2.10 -21.66
N PHE A 54 -3.22 1.71 -22.20
CA PHE A 54 -4.44 1.53 -21.41
C PHE A 54 -4.27 0.49 -20.30
N GLN A 55 -3.62 -0.64 -20.61
CA GLN A 55 -3.34 -1.67 -19.61
C GLN A 55 -2.39 -1.17 -18.51
N ALA A 56 -1.35 -0.43 -18.88
CA ALA A 56 -0.44 0.18 -17.90
C ALA A 56 -1.16 1.22 -17.01
N GLN A 57 -2.12 1.98 -17.57
CA GLN A 57 -2.97 2.88 -16.80
C GLN A 57 -3.83 2.11 -15.79
N GLU A 58 -4.46 1.01 -16.19
CA GLU A 58 -5.26 0.16 -15.31
C GLU A 58 -4.42 -0.37 -14.13
N TYR A 59 -3.20 -0.86 -14.40
CA TYR A 59 -2.30 -1.33 -13.35
C TYR A 59 -1.85 -0.22 -12.40
N ASN A 60 -1.57 0.98 -12.91
CA ASN A 60 -1.23 2.11 -12.05
C ASN A 60 -2.38 2.50 -11.13
N LEU A 61 -3.60 2.60 -11.66
CA LEU A 61 -4.79 2.90 -10.86
C LEU A 61 -5.06 1.83 -9.79
N LYS A 62 -4.82 0.56 -10.12
CA LYS A 62 -4.93 -0.53 -9.15
C LYS A 62 -3.89 -0.42 -8.04
N ALA A 63 -2.63 -0.13 -8.38
CA ALA A 63 -1.57 0.08 -7.40
C ALA A 63 -1.89 1.26 -6.46
N GLU A 64 -2.41 2.36 -6.99
CA GLU A 64 -2.86 3.51 -6.19
C GLU A 64 -3.98 3.15 -5.23
N GLN A 65 -4.98 2.39 -5.68
CA GLN A 65 -6.07 1.89 -4.80
C GLN A 65 -5.55 0.96 -3.70
N ASP A 66 -4.61 0.08 -4.03
CA ASP A 66 -4.00 -0.84 -3.07
C ASP A 66 -3.16 -0.09 -2.04
N TYR A 67 -2.44 0.96 -2.44
CA TYR A 67 -1.71 1.85 -1.52
C TYR A 67 -2.64 2.59 -0.57
N ILE A 68 -3.75 3.17 -1.07
CA ILE A 68 -4.77 3.80 -0.22
C ILE A 68 -5.32 2.80 0.80
N ARG A 69 -5.61 1.56 0.38
CA ARG A 69 -6.08 0.50 1.28
C ARG A 69 -5.02 0.15 2.33
N ALA A 70 -3.75 0.10 1.95
CA ALA A 70 -2.65 -0.18 2.87
C ALA A 70 -2.50 0.92 3.93
N ILE A 71 -2.57 2.21 3.54
CA ILE A 71 -2.60 3.35 4.48
C ILE A 71 -3.76 3.20 5.48
N CYS A 72 -4.97 2.92 4.98
CA CYS A 72 -6.13 2.72 5.86
C CYS A 72 -5.91 1.58 6.87
N ASN A 73 -5.31 0.47 6.43
CA ASN A 73 -5.03 -0.68 7.29
C ASN A 73 -3.95 -0.39 8.32
N PHE A 74 -2.89 0.33 7.94
CA PHE A 74 -1.87 0.81 8.86
C PHE A 74 -2.48 1.70 9.94
N ASN A 75 -3.26 2.72 9.55
CA ASN A 75 -3.90 3.65 10.49
C ASN A 75 -4.83 2.91 11.49
N LYS A 76 -5.63 1.97 10.99
CA LYS A 76 -6.49 1.12 11.85
C LYS A 76 -5.67 0.27 12.83
N SER A 77 -4.54 -0.27 12.38
CA SER A 77 -3.68 -1.12 13.21
C SER A 77 -2.91 -0.30 14.25
N GLN A 78 -2.48 0.90 13.89
CA GLN A 78 -1.86 1.87 14.80
C GLN A 78 -2.85 2.29 15.89
N TYR A 79 -4.08 2.66 15.53
CA TYR A 79 -5.11 3.01 16.50
C TYR A 79 -5.49 1.82 17.39
N SER A 80 -5.59 0.61 16.83
CA SER A 80 -5.85 -0.60 17.62
C SER A 80 -4.76 -0.88 18.67
N LEU A 81 -3.49 -0.56 18.36
CA LEU A 81 -2.41 -0.62 19.33
C LEU A 81 -2.52 0.47 20.39
N PHE A 82 -2.85 1.71 19.98
CA PHE A 82 -3.07 2.82 20.89
C PHE A 82 -4.10 2.50 21.98
N VAL A 83 -5.26 1.95 21.58
CA VAL A 83 -6.31 1.50 22.51
C VAL A 83 -5.84 0.32 23.36
N ALA A 84 -5.13 -0.65 22.78
CA ALA A 84 -4.61 -1.81 23.55
C ALA A 84 -3.61 -1.41 24.64
N LEU A 85 -2.91 -0.28 24.48
CA LEU A 85 -2.02 0.30 25.48
C LEU A 85 -2.77 1.02 26.61
N GLY A 86 -4.12 1.07 26.56
CA GLY A 86 -4.96 1.66 27.59
C GLY A 86 -5.26 3.15 27.38
N ASN A 87 -4.96 3.69 26.20
CA ASN A 87 -5.34 5.06 25.87
C ASN A 87 -6.80 5.10 25.37
N ASP A 88 -7.45 6.24 25.58
CA ASP A 88 -8.78 6.56 25.04
C ASP A 88 -8.72 7.91 24.31
N LEU A 89 -9.74 8.21 23.49
CA LEU A 89 -9.86 9.44 22.70
C LEU A 89 -10.09 10.70 23.56
#